data_AF-A0A9C8JBU4-F1
#
_entry.id   AF-A0A9C8JBU4-F1
#
_cell.length_a   1.000
_cell.length_b   1.000
_cell.length_c   1.000
_cell.angle_alpha   90.00
_cell.angle_beta   90.00
_cell.angle_gamma   90.00
#
_symmetry.space_group_name_H-M   'P 1'
#
loop_
_entity.id
_entity.type
_entity.pdbx_description
1 polymer ?
#
loop_
_entity_poly.entity_id
_entity_poly.type
_entity_poly.pdbx_seq_one_letter_code
_entity_poly.pdbx_strand_id
1 'polypeptide(L)' 'MRRVAVIDYGMGNLRSVSKALEAVAGDVTVEVTSDPARILS' A
#
# COMPACT_ATOMS: atom_id res chain seq x y z
N MET A 1 0.95 15.49 4.12
CA MET A 1 1.08 14.39 3.15
C MET A 1 0.25 13.21 3.66
N ARG A 2 -0.54 12.54 2.82
CA ARG A 2 -1.37 11.39 3.23
C ARG A 2 -0.73 10.11 2.70
N ARG A 3 -0.59 9.09 3.54
CA ARG A 3 0.10 7.84 3.21
C ARG A 3 -0.79 6.66 3.53
N VAL A 4 -0.83 5.69 2.63
CA VAL A 4 -1.62 4.45 2.77
C VAL A 4 -0.65 3.28 2.71
N ALA A 5 -0.60 2.48 3.78
CA ALA A 5 0.20 1.27 3.87
C ALA A 5 -0.71 0.03 3.75
N VAL A 6 -0.30 -0.94 2.93
CA VAL A 6 -1.02 -2.20 2.72
C VAL A 6 -0.12 -3.37 3.11
N ILE A 7 -0.60 -4.22 4.03
CA ILE A 7 0.17 -5.35 4.60
C ILE A 7 -0.26 -6.67 3.94
N ASP A 8 0.70 -7.40 3.34
CA ASP A 8 0.45 -8.74 2.77
C ASP A 8 0.77 -9.79 3.82
N TYR A 9 -0.16 -10.71 4.05
CA TYR A 9 0.07 -11.89 4.90
C TYR A 9 0.29 -13.17 4.08
N GLY A 10 0.49 -13.08 2.76
CA GLY A 10 0.92 -14.20 1.90
C GLY A 10 -0.14 -14.72 0.92
N MET A 11 -1.14 -13.91 0.57
CA MET A 11 -2.22 -14.33 -0.34
C MET A 11 -2.02 -13.92 -1.80
N GLY A 12 -0.99 -13.12 -2.11
CA GLY A 12 -0.60 -12.80 -3.50
C GLY A 12 -1.49 -11.77 -4.21
N ASN A 13 -2.44 -11.15 -3.50
CA ASN A 13 -3.48 -10.32 -4.10
C ASN A 13 -3.23 -8.80 -3.96
N LEU A 14 -2.12 -8.38 -3.34
CA LEU A 14 -1.90 -6.95 -3.08
C LEU A 14 -1.63 -6.11 -4.31
N ARG A 15 -1.24 -6.73 -5.43
CA ARG A 15 -0.97 -6.00 -6.67
C ARG A 15 -2.26 -5.43 -7.29
N SER A 16 -3.41 -6.09 -7.12
CA SER A 16 -4.71 -5.56 -7.55
C SER A 16 -5.23 -4.49 -6.60
N VAL A 17 -5.04 -4.67 -5.29
CA VAL A 17 -5.39 -3.69 -4.25
C VAL A 17 -4.59 -2.39 -4.41
N SER A 18 -3.27 -2.47 -4.64
CA SER A 18 -2.42 -1.29 -4.89
C SER A 18 -2.95 -0.47 -6.07
N LYS A 19 -3.25 -1.13 -7.19
CA LYS A 19 -3.79 -0.48 -8.39
C LYS A 19 -5.16 0.15 -8.16
N ALA A 20 -6.04 -0.52 -7.41
CA ALA A 20 -7.34 0.04 -7.06
C ALA A 20 -7.18 1.30 -6.21
N LEU A 21 -6.25 1.28 -5.25
CA LEU A 21 -5.93 2.44 -4.40
C LEU A 21 -5.30 3.58 -5.20
N GLU A 22 -4.35 3.29 -6.09
CA GLU A 22 -3.75 4.29 -7.00
C GLU A 22 -4.80 4.94 -7.92
N ALA A 23 -5.81 4.19 -8.35
CA ALA A 23 -6.86 4.71 -9.24
C ALA A 23 -7.85 5.64 -8.52
N VAL A 24 -8.06 5.48 -7.21
CA VAL A 24 -9.03 6.28 -6.43
C VAL A 24 -8.38 7.35 -5.56
N ALA A 25 -7.13 7.14 -5.18
CA ALA A 25 -6.40 8.06 -4.33
C ALA A 25 -5.61 9.00 -5.24
N GLY A 26 -6.07 10.25 -5.39
CA GLY A 26 -5.45 11.26 -6.26
C GLY A 26 -3.98 11.51 -5.93
N ASP A 27 -3.67 12.57 -5.19
CA ASP A 27 -2.27 12.93 -4.87
C ASP A 27 -1.76 12.16 -3.63
N VAL A 28 -1.80 10.83 -3.70
CA VAL A 28 -1.48 9.92 -2.58
C VAL A 28 -0.50 8.85 -3.04
N THR A 29 0.56 8.66 -2.26
CA THR A 29 1.54 7.59 -2.49
C THR A 29 1.06 6.31 -1.81
N VAL A 30 0.86 5.26 -2.62
CA VAL A 30 0.53 3.91 -2.16
C VAL A 30 1.82 3.09 -2.09
N GLU A 31 2.08 2.46 -0.94
CA GLU A 31 3.23 1.58 -0.75
C GLU A 31 2.78 0.19 -0.29
N VAL A 32 3.18 -0.83 -1.05
CA VAL A 32 3.04 -2.24 -0.67
C VAL A 32 4.36 -2.70 -0.09
N THR A 33 4.36 -3.11 1.18
CA THR A 33 5.57 -3.54 1.88
C THR A 33 5.25 -4.64 2.89
N SER A 34 6.18 -5.59 3.04
CA SER A 34 6.20 -6.56 4.13
C SER A 34 7.16 -6.15 5.26
N ASP A 35 7.89 -5.05 5.08
CA ASP A 35 8.81 -4.50 6.08
C ASP A 35 8.05 -3.53 7.02
N PRO A 36 7.83 -3.91 8.30
CA PRO A 36 7.13 -3.07 9.26
C PRO A 36 7.88 -1.79 9.61
N ALA A 37 9.21 -1.76 9.45
CA ALA A 37 10.01 -0.56 9.75
C ALA A 37 9.67 0.61 8.80
N ARG A 38 9.22 0.31 7.57
CA ARG A 38 8.78 1.32 6.59
C ARG A 38 7.42 1.95 6.92
N ILE A 39 6.62 1.29 7.76
CA ILE A 39 5.28 1.76 8.16
C ILE A 39 5.36 2.62 9.43
N LEU A 40 6.28 2.29 10.34
CA LEU A 40 6.40 2.92 11.67
C LEU A 40 7.22 4.23 11.69
N SER A 41 7.67 4.72 10.53
CA SER A 41 8.50 5.93 10.37
C SER A 41 7.71 7.23 10.40
#